data_AF-A0A2E3J4J9-F1
#
_entry.id   AF-A0A2E3J4J9-F1
#
_cell.length_a   1.000
_cell.length_b   1.000
_cell.length_c   1.000
_cell.angle_alpha   90.00
_cell.angle_beta   90.00
_cell.angle_gamma   90.00
#
_symmetry.space_group_name_H-M   'P 1'
#
loop_
_entity.id
_entity.type
_entity.pdbx_description
1 polymer ?
#
loop_
_entity_poly.entity_id
_entity_poly.type
_entity_poly.pdbx_seq_one_letter_code
_entity_poly.pdbx_strand_id
1 'polypeptide(L)'
;MAKSAKKPRRRASASKAGPKDRKRNKSLSREYVEAILLAVALALFLRTFVVQAFRIPSGSMEDSLLVGDFLLANKFIYGAKIPLLDVRLPGIQDPKAGDVIIFQYPKDPDRDFIKRCVAGPGQTVELRNKILYVDGKRTVDPPRSKYTDPVILPKDSAGANRDNLGLLTVPEGHYFMMGDNRDNSEDSRFWGFLSERYIRGKALILYWSWAPDANAPEYTGLLSVPSLVIYNTIHLFSRSRWSRIGKLIH
;
A
#
# COMPACT_ATOMS: atom_id res chain seq x y z
N MET A 1 96.96 -40.75 -24.44
CA MET A 1 97.38 -39.47 -23.81
C MET A 1 96.28 -38.45 -24.10
N ALA A 2 95.53 -37.90 -23.13
CA ALA A 2 95.90 -36.78 -22.23
C ALA A 2 96.19 -35.46 -23.01
N LYS A 3 95.64 -34.28 -22.70
CA LYS A 3 94.80 -33.81 -21.56
C LYS A 3 94.07 -32.48 -21.92
N SER A 4 92.86 -32.30 -21.39
CA SER A 4 92.36 -31.13 -20.63
C SER A 4 92.78 -29.67 -20.95
N ALA A 5 91.78 -28.79 -21.16
CA ALA A 5 91.65 -27.50 -20.45
C ALA A 5 90.16 -27.01 -20.47
N LYS A 6 89.68 -26.34 -19.41
CA LYS A 6 88.23 -26.03 -19.24
C LYS A 6 87.99 -24.72 -18.46
N LYS A 7 87.16 -23.81 -19.03
CA LYS A 7 86.53 -22.61 -18.39
C LYS A 7 87.51 -21.48 -17.99
N PRO A 8 87.06 -20.21 -17.76
CA PRO A 8 85.87 -19.76 -17.01
C PRO A 8 84.82 -18.99 -17.88
N ARG A 9 83.76 -18.30 -17.39
CA ARG A 9 83.26 -18.06 -16.00
C ARG A 9 81.72 -18.18 -15.80
N ARG A 10 80.95 -17.07 -15.83
CA ARG A 10 79.52 -16.89 -15.44
C ARG A 10 78.92 -15.60 -16.05
N ARG A 11 77.62 -15.63 -16.39
CA ARG A 11 76.59 -14.70 -15.86
C ARG A 11 75.22 -15.39 -15.95
N ALA A 12 74.31 -15.05 -15.05
CA ALA A 12 72.96 -15.62 -14.98
C ALA A 12 71.92 -14.50 -14.90
N SER A 13 70.79 -14.68 -15.58
CA SER A 13 69.57 -13.88 -15.43
C SER A 13 68.39 -14.74 -15.91
N ALA A 14 67.68 -15.39 -15.00
CA ALA A 14 66.50 -14.83 -14.32
C ALA A 14 65.22 -14.97 -15.18
N SER A 15 64.49 -16.05 -14.92
CA SER A 15 63.17 -16.32 -15.49
C SER A 15 62.14 -15.32 -14.97
N LYS A 16 61.55 -14.49 -15.86
CA LYS A 16 60.36 -13.71 -15.53
C LYS A 16 59.13 -14.62 -15.54
N ALA A 17 58.73 -15.10 -14.38
CA ALA A 17 57.37 -15.61 -14.20
C ALA A 17 56.40 -14.42 -14.26
N GLY A 18 55.40 -14.47 -15.14
CA GLY A 18 54.37 -13.44 -15.22
C GLY A 18 53.48 -13.39 -13.96
N PRO A 19 52.71 -12.31 -13.76
CA PRO A 19 51.78 -12.23 -12.63
C PRO A 19 50.74 -13.34 -12.78
N LYS A 20 50.67 -14.28 -11.82
CA LYS A 20 49.52 -15.18 -11.72
C LYS A 20 48.31 -14.34 -11.31
N ASP A 21 47.41 -14.10 -12.25
CA ASP A 21 46.07 -13.61 -11.97
C ASP A 21 45.41 -14.53 -10.94
N ARG A 22 45.42 -14.11 -9.68
CA ARG A 22 44.63 -14.74 -8.63
C ARG A 22 43.18 -14.31 -8.82
N LYS A 23 42.52 -14.87 -9.85
CA LYS A 23 41.05 -14.98 -9.87
C LYS A 23 40.66 -15.72 -8.60
N ARG A 24 40.22 -14.93 -7.63
CA ARG A 24 39.85 -15.37 -6.28
C ARG A 24 38.52 -16.06 -6.42
N ASN A 25 38.54 -17.37 -6.70
CA ASN A 25 37.35 -18.22 -6.80
C ASN A 25 36.51 -18.01 -5.53
N LYS A 26 35.47 -17.18 -5.62
CA LYS A 26 34.40 -17.16 -4.63
C LYS A 26 33.76 -18.55 -4.71
N SER A 27 33.45 -19.14 -3.56
CA SER A 27 32.74 -20.43 -3.57
C SER A 27 31.35 -20.21 -4.18
N LEU A 28 30.89 -21.11 -5.04
CA LEU A 28 29.55 -21.03 -5.65
C LEU A 28 28.46 -20.84 -4.60
N SER A 29 28.59 -21.50 -3.44
CA SER A 29 27.74 -21.31 -2.26
C SER A 29 27.64 -19.86 -1.78
N ARG A 30 28.75 -19.11 -1.81
CA ARG A 30 28.79 -17.70 -1.41
C ARG A 30 28.10 -16.81 -2.42
N GLU A 31 28.18 -17.13 -3.72
CA GLU A 31 27.49 -16.38 -4.77
C GLU A 31 25.97 -16.55 -4.68
N TYR A 32 25.48 -17.78 -4.45
CA TYR A 32 24.06 -18.02 -4.18
C TYR A 32 23.58 -17.32 -2.89
N VAL A 33 24.36 -17.34 -1.81
CA VAL A 33 24.02 -16.65 -0.56
C VAL A 33 24.03 -15.12 -0.75
N GLU A 34 25.03 -14.54 -1.41
CA GLU A 34 25.08 -13.11 -1.74
C GLU A 34 23.86 -12.70 -2.60
N ALA A 35 23.45 -13.53 -3.57
CA ALA A 35 22.28 -13.28 -4.41
C ALA A 35 20.94 -13.39 -3.64
N ILE A 36 20.77 -14.40 -2.77
CA ILE A 36 19.57 -14.57 -1.94
C ILE A 36 19.46 -13.40 -0.94
N LEU A 37 20.56 -13.01 -0.30
CA LEU A 37 20.58 -11.86 0.61
C LEU A 37 20.22 -10.56 -0.12
N LEU A 38 20.74 -10.35 -1.33
CA LEU A 38 20.37 -9.19 -2.15
C LEU A 38 18.88 -9.21 -2.54
N ALA A 39 18.35 -10.37 -2.92
CA ALA A 39 16.93 -10.53 -3.27
C ALA A 39 16.00 -10.26 -2.06
N VAL A 40 16.36 -10.77 -0.88
CA VAL A 40 15.64 -10.50 0.38
C VAL A 40 15.74 -9.03 0.77
N ALA A 41 16.92 -8.43 0.70
CA ALA A 41 17.12 -7.00 0.99
C ALA A 41 16.30 -6.10 0.04
N LEU A 42 16.29 -6.43 -1.26
CA LEU A 42 15.49 -5.71 -2.26
C LEU A 42 13.98 -5.89 -2.01
N ALA A 43 13.52 -7.11 -1.70
CA ALA A 43 12.12 -7.38 -1.38
C ALA A 43 11.67 -6.63 -0.11
N LEU A 44 12.50 -6.57 0.94
CA LEU A 44 12.26 -5.79 2.14
C LEU A 44 12.25 -4.29 1.85
N PHE A 45 13.15 -3.78 1.01
CA PHE A 45 13.17 -2.39 0.58
C PHE A 45 11.89 -2.01 -0.18
N LEU A 46 11.50 -2.81 -1.19
CA LEU A 46 10.27 -2.60 -1.97
C LEU A 46 9.02 -2.64 -1.07
N ARG A 47 8.93 -3.61 -0.15
CA ARG A 47 7.84 -3.73 0.83
C ARG A 47 7.78 -2.55 1.79
N THR A 48 8.93 -2.00 2.16
CA THR A 48 9.02 -0.89 3.10
C THR A 48 8.62 0.43 2.45
N PHE A 49 9.21 0.76 1.29
CA PHE A 49 9.17 2.10 0.72
C PHE A 49 8.29 2.27 -0.52
N VAL A 50 7.99 1.19 -1.26
CA VAL A 50 7.38 1.29 -2.60
C VAL A 50 5.94 0.77 -2.62
N VAL A 51 5.72 -0.50 -2.28
CA VAL A 51 4.41 -1.17 -2.38
C VAL A 51 4.07 -1.94 -1.12
N GLN A 52 2.80 -1.86 -0.70
CA GLN A 52 2.24 -2.68 0.38
C GLN A 52 0.89 -3.27 -0.04
N ALA A 53 0.67 -4.53 0.31
CA ALA A 53 -0.59 -5.24 0.07
C ALA A 53 -1.58 -5.02 1.21
N PHE A 54 -2.85 -4.84 0.87
CA PHE A 54 -3.97 -4.69 1.81
C PHE A 54 -5.15 -5.55 1.38
N ARG A 55 -5.96 -6.00 2.35
CA ARG A 55 -7.26 -6.65 2.14
C ARG A 55 -8.38 -5.70 2.56
N ILE A 56 -9.50 -5.69 1.84
CA ILE A 56 -10.67 -4.87 2.17
C ILE A 56 -11.63 -5.65 3.10
N PRO A 57 -11.85 -5.19 4.35
CA PRO A 57 -12.72 -5.87 5.31
C PRO A 57 -14.14 -5.28 5.40
N SER A 58 -14.40 -4.07 4.87
CA SER A 58 -15.67 -3.35 5.04
C SER A 58 -16.24 -2.78 3.74
N GLY A 59 -17.56 -2.58 3.71
CA GLY A 59 -18.31 -2.02 2.58
C GLY A 59 -18.36 -0.50 2.49
N SER A 60 -17.51 0.24 3.22
CA SER A 60 -17.51 1.71 3.20
C SER A 60 -17.04 2.33 1.87
N MET A 61 -16.38 1.54 1.04
CA MET A 61 -15.99 1.87 -0.33
C MET A 61 -16.68 0.93 -1.35
N GLU A 62 -17.83 0.34 -1.01
CA GLU A 62 -18.52 -0.64 -1.85
C GLU A 62 -18.84 -0.10 -3.26
N ASP A 63 -19.08 -1.02 -4.19
CA ASP A 63 -19.11 -0.85 -5.66
C ASP A 63 -17.74 -0.49 -6.25
N SER A 64 -17.01 0.46 -5.67
CA SER A 64 -15.60 0.70 -5.97
C SER A 64 -14.70 -0.46 -5.54
N LEU A 65 -14.73 -0.80 -4.26
CA LEU A 65 -13.90 -1.79 -3.58
C LEU A 65 -14.82 -2.70 -2.75
N LEU A 66 -14.84 -3.99 -3.07
CA LEU A 66 -15.73 -4.94 -2.41
C LEU A 66 -15.04 -5.61 -1.23
N VAL A 67 -15.82 -6.04 -0.24
CA VAL A 67 -15.29 -6.90 0.84
C VAL A 67 -14.66 -8.15 0.22
N GLY A 68 -13.44 -8.45 0.66
CA GLY A 68 -12.61 -9.53 0.11
C GLY A 68 -11.78 -9.16 -1.13
N ASP A 69 -11.80 -7.91 -1.59
CA ASP A 69 -10.78 -7.40 -2.51
C ASP A 69 -9.40 -7.36 -1.83
N PHE A 70 -8.36 -7.60 -2.63
CA PHE A 70 -6.96 -7.43 -2.24
C PHE A 70 -6.28 -6.45 -3.21
N LEU A 71 -5.63 -5.44 -2.67
CA LEU A 71 -5.04 -4.34 -3.43
C LEU A 71 -3.58 -4.10 -3.09
N LEU A 72 -2.84 -3.54 -4.04
CA LEU A 72 -1.54 -2.95 -3.81
C LEU A 72 -1.69 -1.43 -3.66
N ALA A 73 -1.00 -0.86 -2.67
CA ALA A 73 -0.89 0.58 -2.48
C ALA A 73 0.51 1.08 -2.80
N ASN A 74 0.61 2.22 -3.49
CA ASN A 74 1.84 2.94 -3.72
C ASN A 74 2.13 3.86 -2.51
N LYS A 75 3.22 3.57 -1.80
CA LYS A 75 3.66 4.34 -0.61
C LYS A 75 4.56 5.52 -0.98
N PHE A 76 5.30 5.37 -2.07
CA PHE A 76 6.31 6.33 -2.50
C PHE A 76 5.70 7.67 -2.94
N ILE A 77 4.55 7.64 -3.60
CA ILE A 77 3.92 8.82 -4.21
C ILE A 77 3.65 9.97 -3.22
N TYR A 78 3.24 9.65 -1.99
CA TYR A 78 2.97 10.62 -0.92
C TYR A 78 4.10 10.71 0.12
N GLY A 79 5.26 10.08 -0.13
CA GLY A 79 6.36 9.98 0.83
C GLY A 79 6.21 8.79 1.78
N ALA A 80 7.20 7.90 1.78
CA ALA A 80 7.18 6.71 2.63
C ALA A 80 7.61 7.05 4.07
N LYS A 81 6.88 6.55 5.08
CA LYS A 81 7.31 6.58 6.48
C LYS A 81 8.49 5.62 6.69
N ILE A 82 9.54 6.10 7.33
CA ILE A 82 10.72 5.27 7.66
C ILE A 82 10.35 4.36 8.86
N PRO A 83 10.63 3.05 8.84
CA PRO A 83 10.43 2.20 10.01
C PRO A 83 11.24 2.70 11.21
N LEU A 84 10.72 2.52 12.42
CA LEU A 84 11.34 2.91 13.71
C LEU A 84 11.52 4.42 13.94
N LEU A 85 11.26 5.27 12.94
CA LEU A 85 11.32 6.73 13.06
C LEU A 85 9.95 7.33 12.72
N ASP A 86 9.51 8.35 13.46
CA ASP A 86 8.31 9.13 13.12
C ASP A 86 8.57 10.17 12.01
N VAL A 87 9.48 9.85 11.08
CA VAL A 87 9.90 10.69 9.97
C VAL A 87 9.37 10.12 8.65
N ARG A 88 8.86 11.02 7.81
CA ARG A 88 8.37 10.73 6.46
C ARG A 88 9.38 11.25 5.44
N LEU A 89 9.69 10.44 4.44
CA LEU A 89 10.46 10.90 3.27
C LEU A 89 9.61 11.88 2.45
N PRO A 90 10.20 12.85 1.72
CA PRO A 90 9.45 13.73 0.83
C PRO A 90 8.68 12.92 -0.20
N GLY A 91 7.42 13.31 -0.45
CA GLY A 91 6.58 12.74 -1.51
C GLY A 91 6.90 13.32 -2.89
N ILE A 92 6.37 12.67 -3.93
CA ILE A 92 6.39 13.22 -5.30
C ILE A 92 5.28 14.27 -5.47
N GLN A 93 4.14 14.02 -4.84
CA GLN A 93 2.97 14.89 -4.87
C GLN A 93 2.17 14.71 -3.58
N ASP A 94 1.36 15.71 -3.27
CA ASP A 94 0.33 15.60 -2.25
C ASP A 94 -0.89 14.80 -2.75
N PRO A 95 -1.68 14.21 -1.84
CA PRO A 95 -3.00 13.69 -2.15
C PRO A 95 -3.92 14.72 -2.81
N LYS A 96 -4.66 14.26 -3.84
CA LYS A 96 -5.56 15.10 -4.64
C LYS A 96 -7.00 14.65 -4.47
N ALA A 97 -7.94 15.57 -4.70
CA ALA A 97 -9.37 15.23 -4.79
C ALA A 97 -9.58 14.10 -5.81
N GLY A 98 -10.33 13.07 -5.42
CA GLY A 98 -10.52 11.84 -6.17
C GLY A 98 -9.58 10.70 -5.76
N ASP A 99 -8.41 10.95 -5.16
CA ASP A 99 -7.48 9.89 -4.78
C ASP A 99 -8.07 8.94 -3.73
N VAL A 100 -7.95 7.63 -3.95
CA VAL A 100 -8.28 6.61 -2.93
C VAL A 100 -7.04 6.30 -2.11
N ILE A 101 -7.12 6.51 -0.79
CA ILE A 101 -5.98 6.55 0.13
C ILE A 101 -6.17 5.54 1.25
N ILE A 102 -5.10 4.82 1.57
CA ILE A 102 -4.98 3.97 2.76
C ILE A 102 -4.27 4.78 3.85
N PHE A 103 -4.80 4.78 5.07
CA PHE A 103 -4.27 5.52 6.22
C PHE A 103 -4.60 4.82 7.54
N GLN A 104 -3.82 5.07 8.58
CA GLN A 104 -4.17 4.64 9.95
C GLN A 104 -5.34 5.47 10.47
N TYR A 105 -6.35 4.83 11.06
CA TYR A 105 -7.52 5.54 11.59
C TYR A 105 -7.11 6.48 12.74
N PRO A 106 -7.36 7.81 12.67
CA PRO A 106 -6.81 8.74 13.67
C PRO A 106 -7.25 8.52 15.12
N LYS A 107 -8.41 7.87 15.36
CA LYS A 107 -8.89 7.54 16.72
C LYS A 107 -8.40 6.18 17.23
N ASP A 108 -7.92 5.30 16.34
CA ASP A 108 -7.44 3.95 16.66
C ASP A 108 -6.39 3.53 15.60
N PRO A 109 -5.10 3.89 15.81
CA PRO A 109 -4.06 3.73 14.80
C PRO A 109 -3.70 2.29 14.42
N ASP A 110 -4.19 1.29 15.16
CA ASP A 110 -4.00 -0.13 14.85
C ASP A 110 -4.91 -0.60 13.70
N ARG A 111 -5.93 0.20 13.33
CA ARG A 111 -6.83 -0.06 12.21
C ARG A 111 -6.44 0.79 10.99
N ASP A 112 -6.06 0.15 9.89
CA ASP A 112 -5.93 0.85 8.59
C ASP A 112 -7.33 1.03 7.96
N PHE A 113 -7.63 2.25 7.54
CA PHE A 113 -8.83 2.65 6.80
C PHE A 113 -8.49 2.95 5.34
N ILE A 114 -9.47 2.80 4.46
CA ILE A 114 -9.43 3.25 3.07
C ILE A 114 -10.64 4.16 2.80
N LYS A 115 -10.39 5.33 2.22
CA LYS A 115 -11.40 6.35 1.84
C LYS A 115 -10.91 7.14 0.62
N ARG A 116 -11.79 7.92 0.01
CA ARG A 116 -11.47 8.86 -1.06
C ARG A 116 -11.21 10.25 -0.49
N CYS A 117 -10.14 10.90 -0.92
CA CYS A 117 -9.90 12.32 -0.64
C CYS A 117 -10.87 13.16 -1.47
N VAL A 118 -11.60 14.08 -0.83
CA VAL A 118 -12.52 15.00 -1.53
C VAL A 118 -12.06 16.46 -1.48
N ALA A 119 -11.26 16.84 -0.48
CA ALA A 119 -10.65 18.15 -0.36
C ALA A 119 -9.29 18.07 0.36
N GLY A 120 -8.32 18.86 -0.07
CA GLY A 120 -7.00 19.02 0.54
C GLY A 120 -6.83 20.34 1.31
N PRO A 121 -5.60 20.67 1.74
CA PRO A 121 -5.29 21.87 2.51
C PRO A 121 -5.87 23.17 1.94
N GLY A 122 -6.33 24.05 2.83
CA GLY A 122 -6.87 25.38 2.49
C GLY A 122 -8.25 25.38 1.84
N GLN A 123 -8.70 24.24 1.29
CA GLN A 123 -10.04 24.13 0.70
C GLN A 123 -11.12 24.13 1.78
N THR A 124 -12.32 24.57 1.40
CA THR A 124 -13.50 24.51 2.26
C THR A 124 -14.41 23.34 1.89
N VAL A 125 -15.04 22.72 2.87
CA VAL A 125 -16.03 21.66 2.71
C VAL A 125 -17.32 22.01 3.43
N GLU A 126 -18.45 21.69 2.82
CA GLU A 126 -19.78 21.83 3.42
C GLU A 126 -20.68 20.70 2.90
N LEU A 127 -21.57 20.18 3.74
CA LEU A 127 -22.52 19.14 3.35
C LEU A 127 -23.94 19.65 3.62
N ARG A 128 -24.79 19.66 2.59
CA ARG A 128 -26.18 20.11 2.70
C ARG A 128 -27.09 19.02 2.16
N ASN A 129 -27.86 18.37 3.03
CA ASN A 129 -28.83 17.33 2.65
C ASN A 129 -28.22 16.27 1.70
N LYS A 130 -27.14 15.61 2.15
CA LYS A 130 -26.30 14.64 1.42
C LYS A 130 -25.43 15.22 0.29
N ILE A 131 -25.66 16.46 -0.17
CA ILE A 131 -24.90 17.07 -1.26
C ILE A 131 -23.62 17.71 -0.73
N LEU A 132 -22.46 17.25 -1.20
CA LEU A 132 -21.15 17.83 -0.91
C LEU A 132 -20.90 19.10 -1.73
N TYR A 133 -20.34 20.10 -1.07
CA TYR A 133 -19.80 21.31 -1.67
C TYR A 133 -18.33 21.43 -1.27
N VAL A 134 -17.46 21.71 -2.24
CA VAL A 134 -16.05 22.03 -2.03
C VAL A 134 -15.78 23.40 -2.65
N ASP A 135 -15.20 24.33 -1.88
CA ASP A 135 -14.97 25.73 -2.30
C ASP A 135 -16.25 26.41 -2.82
N GLY A 136 -17.36 26.17 -2.10
CA GLY A 136 -18.71 26.66 -2.44
C GLY A 136 -19.35 26.01 -3.67
N LYS A 137 -18.62 25.18 -4.42
CA LYS A 137 -19.11 24.51 -5.64
C LYS A 137 -19.65 23.13 -5.30
N ARG A 138 -20.84 22.80 -5.81
CA ARG A 138 -21.40 21.44 -5.70
C ARG A 138 -20.44 20.44 -6.34
N THR A 139 -20.00 19.46 -5.56
CA THR A 139 -19.14 18.37 -6.04
C THR A 139 -19.97 17.37 -6.83
N VAL A 140 -19.40 16.86 -7.93
CA VAL A 140 -19.96 15.70 -8.64
C VAL A 140 -19.45 14.45 -7.95
N ASP A 141 -20.36 13.55 -7.57
CA ASP A 141 -19.98 12.32 -6.90
C ASP A 141 -19.22 11.37 -7.85
N PRO A 142 -18.16 10.68 -7.38
CA PRO A 142 -17.46 9.66 -8.13
C PRO A 142 -18.43 8.61 -8.74
N PRO A 143 -18.14 8.03 -9.92
CA PRO A 143 -19.10 7.16 -10.64
C PRO A 143 -19.61 5.90 -9.93
N ARG A 144 -19.04 5.56 -8.76
CA ARG A 144 -19.42 4.42 -7.91
C ARG A 144 -19.77 4.84 -6.48
N SER A 145 -19.88 6.14 -6.22
CA SER A 145 -20.46 6.61 -4.96
C SER A 145 -21.97 6.33 -4.96
N LYS A 146 -22.51 5.93 -3.81
CA LYS A 146 -23.94 5.63 -3.64
C LYS A 146 -24.48 6.16 -2.32
N TYR A 147 -25.77 6.42 -2.32
CA TYR A 147 -26.60 6.64 -1.13
C TYR A 147 -27.56 5.47 -1.04
N THR A 148 -27.52 4.74 0.08
CA THR A 148 -28.37 3.57 0.34
C THR A 148 -29.58 3.92 1.21
N ASP A 149 -29.56 5.09 1.86
CA ASP A 149 -30.64 5.56 2.73
C ASP A 149 -31.32 6.80 2.11
N PRO A 150 -32.60 6.71 1.69
CA PRO A 150 -33.32 7.84 1.12
C PRO A 150 -33.65 8.91 2.17
N VAL A 151 -33.56 8.60 3.47
CA VAL A 151 -33.86 9.56 4.54
C VAL A 151 -32.69 10.53 4.71
N ILE A 152 -33.01 11.82 4.62
CA ILE A 152 -32.11 12.92 4.98
C ILE A 152 -32.31 13.20 6.47
N LEU A 153 -31.25 13.01 7.27
CA LEU A 153 -31.29 13.33 8.69
C LEU A 153 -31.29 14.85 8.90
N PRO A 154 -32.23 15.40 9.69
CA PRO A 154 -32.21 16.81 10.07
C PRO A 154 -30.92 17.11 10.83
N LYS A 155 -30.44 18.36 10.77
CA LYS A 155 -29.29 18.81 11.57
C LYS A 155 -29.55 18.49 13.04
N ASP A 156 -28.59 17.85 13.68
CA ASP A 156 -28.66 17.51 15.09
C ASP A 156 -28.33 18.73 15.96
N SER A 157 -28.35 18.57 17.28
CA SER A 157 -28.03 19.64 18.24
C SER A 157 -26.60 20.18 18.12
N ALA A 158 -25.67 19.40 17.53
CA ALA A 158 -24.30 19.83 17.23
C ALA A 158 -24.17 20.51 15.84
N GLY A 159 -25.23 20.48 15.02
CA GLY A 159 -25.28 21.04 13.67
C GLY A 159 -24.58 20.20 12.59
N ALA A 160 -24.15 18.97 12.92
CA ALA A 160 -23.31 18.12 12.06
C ALA A 160 -23.63 16.62 12.20
N ASN A 161 -23.97 15.97 11.09
CA ASN A 161 -24.21 14.54 10.99
C ASN A 161 -23.73 13.99 9.62
N ARG A 162 -24.09 12.75 9.28
CA ARG A 162 -23.66 12.11 8.01
C ARG A 162 -24.19 12.81 6.74
N ASP A 163 -25.29 13.55 6.84
CA ASP A 163 -26.04 14.17 5.74
C ASP A 163 -25.89 15.70 5.71
N ASN A 164 -25.48 16.33 6.81
CA ASN A 164 -25.37 17.77 6.96
C ASN A 164 -24.12 18.13 7.76
N LEU A 165 -23.33 19.08 7.27
CA LEU A 165 -22.08 19.54 7.89
C LEU A 165 -21.94 21.04 7.60
N GLY A 166 -21.67 21.84 8.63
CA GLY A 166 -21.37 23.26 8.46
C GLY A 166 -20.11 23.51 7.62
N LEU A 167 -19.88 24.76 7.23
CA LEU A 167 -18.68 25.13 6.47
C LEU A 167 -17.43 24.93 7.34
N LEU A 168 -16.53 24.06 6.89
CA LEU A 168 -15.23 23.81 7.51
C LEU A 168 -14.09 24.09 6.53
N THR A 169 -12.99 24.66 7.01
CA THR A 169 -11.74 24.81 6.23
C THR A 169 -10.80 23.67 6.59
N VAL A 170 -10.24 22.99 5.58
CA VAL A 170 -9.25 21.92 5.77
C VAL A 170 -7.90 22.52 6.19
N PRO A 171 -7.32 22.14 7.34
CA PRO A 171 -6.04 22.67 7.79
C PRO A 171 -4.86 22.26 6.90
N GLU A 172 -3.74 22.98 7.02
CA GLU A 172 -2.47 22.58 6.41
C GLU A 172 -2.01 21.19 6.83
N GLY A 173 -1.47 20.40 5.88
CA GLY A 173 -1.08 19.01 6.10
C GLY A 173 -2.24 18.05 6.44
N HIS A 174 -3.49 18.45 6.15
CA HIS A 174 -4.69 17.64 6.40
C HIS A 174 -5.58 17.49 5.16
N TYR A 175 -6.44 16.47 5.17
CA TYR A 175 -7.34 16.12 4.08
C TYR A 175 -8.74 15.79 4.60
N PHE A 176 -9.78 16.12 3.85
CA PHE A 176 -11.15 15.65 4.11
C PHE A 176 -11.43 14.39 3.30
N MET A 177 -11.81 13.32 3.99
CA MET A 177 -11.94 11.97 3.45
C MET A 177 -13.39 11.50 3.51
N MET A 178 -13.89 10.87 2.45
CA MET A 178 -15.24 10.30 2.40
C MET A 178 -15.24 8.88 1.82
N GLY A 179 -16.20 8.06 2.24
CA GLY A 179 -16.47 6.77 1.60
C GLY A 179 -17.29 6.92 0.33
N ASP A 180 -17.11 5.99 -0.61
CA ASP A 180 -17.99 5.89 -1.78
C ASP A 180 -19.39 5.40 -1.36
N ASN A 181 -19.51 4.56 -0.32
CA ASN A 181 -20.79 4.17 0.27
C ASN A 181 -21.22 5.21 1.33
N ARG A 182 -21.91 6.28 0.90
CA ARG A 182 -22.05 7.53 1.65
C ARG A 182 -22.84 7.40 2.95
N ASP A 183 -23.86 6.55 2.99
CA ASP A 183 -24.67 6.37 4.20
C ASP A 183 -24.07 5.32 5.18
N ASN A 184 -23.09 4.54 4.72
CA ASN A 184 -22.47 3.43 5.46
C ASN A 184 -20.94 3.55 5.47
N SER A 185 -20.44 4.72 5.88
CA SER A 185 -19.01 5.04 5.92
C SER A 185 -18.65 5.91 7.13
N GLU A 186 -17.86 5.36 8.05
CA GLU A 186 -17.18 6.10 9.11
C GLU A 186 -15.99 6.87 8.50
N ASP A 187 -16.20 8.15 8.18
CA ASP A 187 -15.24 9.03 7.50
C ASP A 187 -15.18 10.44 8.12
N SER A 188 -14.57 11.43 7.44
CA SER A 188 -14.26 12.74 8.03
C SER A 188 -15.48 13.50 8.56
N ARG A 189 -16.70 13.14 8.14
CA ARG A 189 -17.96 13.64 8.73
C ARG A 189 -18.14 13.29 10.22
N PHE A 190 -17.44 12.26 10.72
CA PHE A 190 -17.56 11.72 12.09
C PHE A 190 -16.28 11.85 12.94
N TRP A 191 -15.13 12.02 12.30
CA TRP A 191 -13.83 12.08 12.98
C TRP A 191 -12.94 13.25 12.54
N GLY A 192 -13.44 14.17 11.71
CA GLY A 192 -12.70 15.35 11.27
C GLY A 192 -11.63 15.05 10.22
N PHE A 193 -10.60 15.88 10.17
CA PHE A 193 -9.62 15.81 9.09
C PHE A 193 -8.54 14.73 9.30
N LEU A 194 -8.07 14.15 8.20
CA LEU A 194 -6.97 13.22 8.17
C LEU A 194 -5.63 13.97 8.09
N SER A 195 -4.80 13.92 9.13
CA SER A 195 -3.41 14.40 9.05
C SER A 195 -2.57 13.49 8.15
N GLU A 196 -1.76 14.07 7.29
CA GLU A 196 -0.87 13.37 6.34
C GLU A 196 0.05 12.32 6.99
N ARG A 197 0.41 12.53 8.27
CA ARG A 197 1.26 11.62 9.06
C ARG A 197 0.70 10.19 9.14
N TYR A 198 -0.62 10.03 9.04
CA TYR A 198 -1.30 8.73 9.09
C TYR A 198 -1.41 8.06 7.72
N ILE A 199 -1.13 8.76 6.61
CA ILE A 199 -1.26 8.22 5.26
C ILE A 199 -0.23 7.12 5.01
N ARG A 200 -0.72 5.91 4.67
CA ARG A 200 0.10 4.75 4.27
C ARG A 200 0.48 4.79 2.79
N GLY A 201 -0.44 5.23 1.92
CA GLY A 201 -0.22 5.31 0.47
C GLY A 201 -1.51 5.43 -0.36
N LYS A 202 -1.35 5.60 -1.68
CA LYS A 202 -2.44 5.62 -2.67
C LYS A 202 -2.80 4.21 -3.10
N ALA A 203 -4.08 3.85 -3.15
CA ALA A 203 -4.54 2.60 -3.72
C ALA A 203 -4.24 2.57 -5.24
N LEU A 204 -3.60 1.50 -5.72
CA LEU A 204 -3.13 1.40 -7.12
C LEU A 204 -3.99 0.45 -7.95
N ILE A 205 -4.01 -0.84 -7.57
CA ILE A 205 -4.55 -1.92 -8.39
C ILE A 205 -5.10 -3.04 -7.52
N LEU A 206 -6.21 -3.65 -7.95
CA LEU A 206 -6.71 -4.91 -7.41
C LEU A 206 -5.88 -6.08 -7.97
N TYR A 207 -5.13 -6.78 -7.12
CA TYR A 207 -4.35 -7.95 -7.55
C TYR A 207 -5.10 -9.27 -7.35
N TRP A 208 -6.09 -9.31 -6.45
CA TRP A 208 -6.98 -10.44 -6.25
C TRP A 208 -8.32 -9.98 -5.66
N SER A 209 -9.33 -10.82 -5.71
CA SER A 209 -10.63 -10.57 -5.06
C SER A 209 -11.31 -11.91 -4.78
N TRP A 210 -11.68 -12.13 -3.53
CA TRP A 210 -12.32 -13.35 -3.04
C TRP A 210 -13.69 -13.02 -2.48
N ALA A 211 -14.74 -13.72 -2.91
CA ALA A 211 -16.08 -13.54 -2.36
C ALA A 211 -16.15 -14.02 -0.88
N PRO A 212 -16.57 -13.18 0.08
CA PRO A 212 -16.78 -13.60 1.48
C PRO A 212 -17.85 -14.68 1.60
N ASP A 213 -17.58 -15.73 2.38
CA ASP A 213 -18.54 -16.80 2.69
C ASP A 213 -18.83 -16.79 4.18
N ALA A 214 -20.11 -16.90 4.55
CA ALA A 214 -20.49 -17.13 5.95
C ALA A 214 -20.30 -18.59 6.36
N ASN A 215 -20.19 -19.52 5.40
CA ASN A 215 -20.05 -20.95 5.62
C ASN A 215 -18.62 -21.47 5.36
N ALA A 216 -17.64 -20.58 5.13
CA ALA A 216 -16.24 -20.99 5.02
C ALA A 216 -15.72 -21.53 6.36
N PRO A 217 -14.82 -22.52 6.37
CA PRO A 217 -14.10 -22.91 7.58
C PRO A 217 -13.36 -21.70 8.18
N GLU A 218 -13.50 -21.50 9.48
CA GLU A 218 -12.72 -20.49 10.22
C GLU A 218 -11.39 -21.05 10.69
N TYR A 219 -10.40 -20.17 10.87
CA TYR A 219 -9.14 -20.56 11.50
C TYR A 219 -9.30 -20.60 13.02
N THR A 220 -9.35 -21.82 13.56
CA THR A 220 -9.43 -22.08 15.02
C THR A 220 -8.12 -22.65 15.58
N GLY A 221 -7.14 -22.95 14.73
CA GLY A 221 -5.82 -23.45 15.10
C GLY A 221 -5.20 -24.34 14.03
N LEU A 222 -4.08 -25.00 14.35
CA LEU A 222 -3.34 -25.83 13.37
C LEU A 222 -4.19 -26.97 12.77
N LEU A 223 -5.12 -27.54 13.54
CA LEU A 223 -6.01 -28.61 13.09
C LEU A 223 -7.07 -28.14 12.05
N SER A 224 -7.34 -26.83 11.96
CA SER A 224 -8.23 -26.26 10.93
C SER A 224 -7.51 -25.97 9.60
N VAL A 225 -6.18 -26.09 9.55
CA VAL A 225 -5.41 -25.79 8.33
C VAL A 225 -5.75 -26.74 7.16
N PRO A 226 -5.89 -28.07 7.34
CA PRO A 226 -6.27 -28.96 6.23
C PRO A 226 -7.63 -28.62 5.62
N SER A 227 -8.66 -28.34 6.44
CA SER A 227 -9.99 -27.97 5.94
C SER A 227 -9.98 -26.59 5.24
N LEU A 228 -9.24 -25.62 5.76
CA LEU A 228 -8.99 -24.34 5.10
C LEU A 228 -8.31 -24.50 3.73
N VAL A 229 -7.25 -25.32 3.65
CA VAL A 229 -6.54 -25.57 2.39
C VAL A 229 -7.45 -26.26 1.38
N ILE A 230 -8.15 -27.34 1.78
CA ILE A 230 -9.09 -28.07 0.92
C ILE A 230 -10.19 -27.14 0.41
N TYR A 231 -10.84 -26.38 1.30
CA TYR A 231 -11.87 -25.40 0.93
C TYR A 231 -11.32 -24.37 -0.07
N ASN A 232 -10.21 -23.70 0.26
CA ASN A 232 -9.64 -22.67 -0.61
C ASN A 232 -9.20 -23.21 -1.97
N THR A 233 -8.71 -24.45 -2.06
CA THR A 233 -8.35 -25.09 -3.33
C THR A 233 -9.57 -25.43 -4.18
N ILE A 234 -10.59 -26.10 -3.61
CA ILE A 234 -11.83 -26.45 -4.34
C ILE A 234 -12.56 -25.19 -4.81
N HIS A 235 -12.60 -24.18 -3.95
CA HIS A 235 -13.33 -22.94 -4.20
C HIS A 235 -12.52 -21.86 -4.93
N LEU A 236 -11.25 -22.12 -5.27
CA LEU A 236 -10.34 -21.14 -5.88
C LEU A 236 -10.95 -20.46 -7.11
N PHE A 237 -11.53 -21.25 -8.01
CA PHE A 237 -12.08 -20.76 -9.26
C PHE A 237 -13.48 -20.17 -9.14
N SER A 238 -14.32 -20.69 -8.24
CA SER A 238 -15.70 -20.24 -8.06
C SER A 238 -15.84 -18.99 -7.17
N ARG A 239 -14.90 -18.76 -6.25
CA ARG A 239 -14.92 -17.62 -5.31
C ARG A 239 -14.02 -16.46 -5.73
N SER A 240 -13.02 -16.70 -6.59
CA SER A 240 -12.21 -15.62 -7.18
C SER A 240 -13.06 -14.78 -8.12
N ARG A 241 -13.19 -13.48 -7.85
CA ARG A 241 -13.91 -12.54 -8.71
C ARG A 241 -12.99 -12.10 -9.86
N TRP A 242 -12.73 -12.99 -10.81
CA TRP A 242 -11.77 -12.82 -11.90
C TRP A 242 -11.86 -11.48 -12.64
N SER A 243 -13.09 -10.98 -12.89
CA SER A 243 -13.37 -9.70 -13.53
C SER A 243 -12.96 -8.45 -12.71
N ARG A 244 -12.41 -8.62 -11.50
CA ARG A 244 -11.85 -7.53 -10.68
C ARG A 244 -10.32 -7.48 -10.70
N ILE A 245 -9.65 -8.57 -11.08
CA ILE A 245 -8.19 -8.65 -11.10
C ILE A 245 -7.64 -7.70 -12.17
N GLY A 246 -6.58 -6.96 -11.84
CA GLY A 246 -5.93 -5.99 -12.73
C GLY A 246 -6.65 -4.63 -12.82
N LYS A 247 -7.80 -4.43 -12.15
CA LYS A 247 -8.48 -3.13 -12.17
C LYS A 247 -7.69 -2.07 -11.42
N LEU A 248 -7.35 -0.99 -12.13
CA LEU A 248 -6.80 0.23 -11.54
C LEU A 248 -7.86 0.94 -10.69
N ILE A 249 -7.42 1.43 -9.53
CA ILE A 249 -8.27 2.12 -8.56
C ILE A 249 -8.18 3.62 -8.84
N HIS A 250 -9.36 4.25 -9.01
CA HIS A 250 -9.55 5.66 -9.32
C HIS A 250 -10.84 6.18 -8.70
#